data_AF-A0A8S3F5H8-F1
#
_entry.id   AF-A0A8S3F5H8-F1
#
_cell.length_a   1.000
_cell.length_b   1.000
_cell.length_c   1.000
_cell.angle_alpha   90.00
_cell.angle_beta   90.00
_cell.angle_gamma   90.00
#
_symmetry.space_group_name_H-M   'P 1'
#
loop_
_entity.id
_entity.type
_entity.pdbx_description
1 polymer ?
#
loop_
_entity_poly.entity_id
_entity_poly.type
_entity_poly.pdbx_seq_one_letter_code
_entity_poly.pdbx_strand_id
1 'polypeptide(L)'
;DGTERSTDARGLLLALNEPLFIVTIFIMDRLLGKIKILSDQLKSKSLDFGTAHSLISAVINQISELRNEEEFSKLYDQIVEFSGENNIDLNNKMKERRARKTSTRFNNCLITCTIGQREEINNKNKYRIFVFYPVIDSILIEINDRFSKTNMDILRSVSSLSPDSSKFLEIDELKALCNVKIGYSIIK
;
A
#
# COMPACT_ATOMS: atom_id res chain seq x y z
N ASP A 1 -22.31 6.63 31.03
CA ASP A 1 -22.54 7.46 29.82
C ASP A 1 -21.58 8.65 29.67
N GLY A 2 -21.63 9.71 30.50
CA GLY A 2 -20.72 10.87 30.34
C GLY A 2 -19.22 10.59 30.57
N THR A 3 -18.90 9.70 31.53
CA THR A 3 -17.52 9.30 31.85
C THR A 3 -16.91 8.36 30.80
N GLU A 4 -17.71 7.45 30.25
CA GLU A 4 -17.30 6.52 29.18
C GLU A 4 -16.98 7.27 27.88
N ARG A 5 -17.82 8.25 27.51
CA ARG A 5 -17.54 9.11 26.34
C ARG A 5 -16.27 9.94 26.50
N SER A 6 -15.98 10.40 27.73
CA SER A 6 -14.74 11.13 28.02
C SER A 6 -13.50 10.22 27.97
N THR A 7 -13.62 8.95 28.38
CA THR A 7 -12.51 7.98 28.25
C THR A 7 -12.27 7.59 26.80
N ASP A 8 -13.34 7.42 26.00
CA ASP A 8 -13.26 7.10 24.57
C ASP A 8 -12.63 8.24 23.76
N ALA A 9 -13.07 9.48 23.99
CA ALA A 9 -12.50 10.66 23.32
C ALA A 9 -11.00 10.83 23.62
N ARG A 10 -10.58 10.54 24.86
CA ARG A 10 -9.17 10.58 25.25
C ARG A 10 -8.36 9.45 24.62
N GLY A 11 -8.94 8.26 24.49
CA GLY A 11 -8.33 7.13 23.79
C GLY A 11 -8.10 7.44 22.30
N LEU A 12 -9.10 8.03 21.64
CA LEU A 12 -8.98 8.48 20.25
C LEU A 12 -7.92 9.56 20.08
N LEU A 13 -7.88 10.57 20.96
CA LEU A 13 -6.86 11.61 20.91
C LEU A 13 -5.44 11.03 21.02
N LEU A 14 -5.24 10.04 21.89
CA LEU A 14 -3.96 9.34 22.02
C LEU A 14 -3.60 8.54 20.76
N ALA A 15 -4.58 7.90 20.13
CA ALA A 15 -4.36 7.17 18.87
C ALA A 15 -4.02 8.11 17.71
N LEU A 16 -4.72 9.26 17.61
CA LEU A 16 -4.46 10.27 16.58
C LEU A 16 -3.09 10.93 16.73
N ASN A 17 -2.60 11.06 17.97
CA ASN A 17 -1.28 11.61 18.26
C ASN A 17 -0.16 10.54 18.24
N GLU A 18 -0.45 9.29 17.86
CA GLU A 18 0.58 8.27 17.71
C GLU A 18 1.46 8.57 16.47
N PRO A 19 2.80 8.62 16.59
CA PRO A 19 3.67 8.89 15.45
C PRO A 19 3.48 7.94 14.27
N LEU A 20 3.23 6.66 14.56
CA LEU A 20 2.97 5.66 13.53
C LEU A 20 1.69 5.98 12.76
N PHE A 21 0.64 6.43 13.45
CA PHE A 21 -0.61 6.81 12.83
C PHE A 21 -0.43 8.01 11.90
N ILE A 22 0.24 9.07 12.38
CA ILE A 22 0.53 10.27 11.58
C ILE A 22 1.33 9.91 10.33
N VAL A 23 2.46 9.20 10.49
CA VAL A 23 3.28 8.78 9.35
C VAL A 23 2.46 7.95 8.36
N THR A 24 1.64 7.02 8.85
CA THR A 24 0.80 6.18 8.00
C THR A 24 -0.23 6.99 7.24
N ILE A 25 -0.91 7.96 7.88
CA ILE A 25 -1.89 8.82 7.20
C ILE A 25 -1.24 9.63 6.08
N PHE A 26 -0.07 10.23 6.32
CA PHE A 26 0.61 11.00 5.28
C PHE A 26 1.01 10.13 4.08
N ILE A 27 1.49 8.91 4.34
CA ILE A 27 1.79 7.93 3.29
C ILE A 27 0.52 7.55 2.52
N MET A 28 -0.57 7.25 3.23
CA MET A 28 -1.83 6.86 2.63
C MET A 28 -2.45 8.00 1.82
N ASP A 29 -2.45 9.24 2.31
CA ASP A 29 -2.97 10.41 1.59
C ASP A 29 -2.23 10.60 0.25
N ARG A 30 -0.90 10.53 0.29
CA ARG A 30 -0.05 10.63 -0.91
C ARG A 30 -0.39 9.55 -1.93
N LEU A 31 -0.53 8.30 -1.49
CA LEU A 31 -0.76 7.15 -2.38
C LEU A 31 -2.20 7.07 -2.88
N LEU A 32 -3.17 7.25 -2.00
CA LEU A 32 -4.59 7.26 -2.34
C LEU A 32 -4.92 8.43 -3.27
N GLY A 33 -4.26 9.59 -3.14
CA GLY A 33 -4.39 10.69 -4.07
C GLY A 33 -4.04 10.31 -5.52
N LYS A 34 -3.00 9.48 -5.71
CA LYS A 34 -2.62 8.96 -7.04
C LYS A 34 -3.61 7.92 -7.56
N ILE A 35 -4.07 7.02 -6.69
CA ILE A 35 -5.04 5.96 -7.04
C ILE A 35 -6.43 6.56 -7.32
N LYS A 36 -6.79 7.68 -6.69
CA LYS A 36 -8.08 8.34 -6.90
C LYS A 36 -8.31 8.69 -8.36
N ILE A 37 -7.28 9.20 -9.04
CA ILE A 37 -7.34 9.53 -10.47
C ILE A 37 -7.74 8.27 -11.27
N LEU A 38 -7.11 7.13 -10.97
CA LEU A 38 -7.47 5.86 -11.59
C LEU A 38 -8.93 5.46 -11.29
N SER A 39 -9.35 5.59 -10.04
CA SER A 39 -10.72 5.24 -9.61
C SER A 39 -11.78 6.05 -10.34
N ASP A 40 -11.58 7.37 -10.44
CA ASP A 40 -12.54 8.29 -11.08
C ASP A 40 -12.63 8.01 -12.59
N GLN A 41 -11.50 7.72 -13.23
CA GLN A 41 -11.44 7.38 -14.66
C GLN A 41 -12.12 6.03 -14.95
N LEU A 42 -11.84 4.99 -14.14
CA LEU A 42 -12.46 3.67 -14.32
C LEU A 42 -13.97 3.67 -14.09
N LYS A 43 -14.49 4.64 -13.33
CA LYS A 43 -15.94 4.81 -13.10
C LYS A 43 -16.63 5.64 -14.19
N SER A 44 -15.88 6.24 -15.12
CA SER A 44 -16.47 7.03 -16.20
C SER A 44 -17.21 6.15 -17.21
N LYS A 45 -18.34 6.65 -17.74
CA LYS A 45 -19.20 5.89 -18.68
C LYS A 45 -18.57 5.64 -20.05
N SER A 46 -17.46 6.29 -20.38
CA SER A 46 -16.80 6.25 -21.68
C SER A 46 -15.52 5.40 -21.71
N LEU A 47 -15.36 4.48 -20.75
CA LEU A 47 -14.11 3.76 -20.60
C LEU A 47 -13.85 2.81 -21.77
N ASP A 48 -12.90 3.18 -22.63
CA ASP A 48 -12.27 2.26 -23.56
C ASP A 48 -11.20 1.46 -22.80
N PHE A 49 -11.32 0.13 -22.78
CA PHE A 49 -10.36 -0.76 -22.11
C PHE A 49 -8.92 -0.59 -22.63
N GLY A 50 -8.72 -0.14 -23.86
CA GLY A 50 -7.40 0.23 -24.38
C GLY A 50 -6.79 1.40 -23.61
N THR A 51 -7.57 2.47 -23.41
CA THR A 51 -7.17 3.65 -22.63
C THR A 51 -7.03 3.33 -21.14
N ALA A 52 -7.88 2.44 -20.61
CA ALA A 52 -7.82 1.99 -19.22
C ALA A 52 -6.48 1.31 -18.91
N HIS A 53 -5.99 0.45 -19.81
CA HIS A 53 -4.70 -0.21 -19.64
C HIS A 53 -3.55 0.80 -19.55
N SER A 54 -3.51 1.77 -20.46
CA SER A 54 -2.50 2.83 -20.43
C SER A 54 -2.55 3.66 -19.13
N LEU A 55 -3.75 3.95 -18.62
CA LEU A 55 -3.93 4.65 -17.34
C LEU A 55 -3.43 3.83 -16.15
N ILE A 56 -3.76 2.53 -16.12
CA ILE A 56 -3.29 1.62 -15.07
C ILE A 56 -1.76 1.56 -15.08
N SER A 57 -1.13 1.40 -16.25
CA SER A 57 0.33 1.41 -16.39
C SER A 57 0.94 2.73 -15.93
N ALA A 58 0.33 3.87 -16.26
CA ALA A 58 0.81 5.18 -15.81
C ALA A 58 0.77 5.31 -14.28
N VAL A 59 -0.30 4.83 -13.63
CA VAL A 59 -0.45 4.87 -12.17
C VAL A 59 0.55 3.94 -11.49
N ILE A 60 0.77 2.74 -12.03
CA ILE A 60 1.80 1.81 -11.57
C ILE A 60 3.18 2.48 -11.62
N ASN A 61 3.51 3.13 -12.74
CA ASN A 61 4.78 3.83 -12.89
C ASN A 61 4.93 4.95 -11.85
N GLN A 62 3.91 5.82 -11.70
CA GLN A 62 3.94 6.89 -10.70
C GLN A 62 4.10 6.38 -9.27
N ILE A 63 3.42 5.29 -8.89
CA ILE A 63 3.55 4.71 -7.54
C ILE A 63 4.92 4.06 -7.37
N SER A 64 5.46 3.42 -8.41
CA SER A 64 6.80 2.83 -8.37
C SER A 64 7.89 3.88 -8.23
N GLU A 65 7.74 5.05 -8.86
CA GLU A 65 8.67 6.17 -8.76
C GLU A 65 8.71 6.75 -7.34
N LEU A 66 7.62 6.67 -6.58
CA LEU A 66 7.62 7.09 -5.17
C LEU A 66 8.50 6.21 -4.27
N ARG A 67 8.84 4.99 -4.71
CA ARG A 67 9.61 4.01 -3.94
C ARG A 67 11.11 4.32 -3.94
N ASN A 68 11.48 5.54 -3.54
CA ASN A 68 12.87 5.95 -3.42
C ASN A 68 13.11 6.80 -2.15
N GLU A 69 14.39 6.99 -1.81
CA GLU A 69 14.79 7.70 -0.60
C GLU A 69 14.51 9.21 -0.67
N GLU A 70 14.58 9.81 -1.85
CA GLU A 70 14.37 11.25 -2.05
C GLU A 70 12.90 11.63 -1.82
N GLU A 71 11.97 10.91 -2.44
CA GLU A 71 10.52 11.12 -2.29
C GLU A 71 10.08 10.84 -0.85
N PHE A 72 10.65 9.80 -0.21
CA PHE A 72 10.41 9.58 1.21
C PHE A 72 10.96 10.73 2.06
N SER A 73 12.12 11.30 1.73
CA SER A 73 12.67 12.43 2.47
C SER A 73 11.74 13.64 2.40
N LYS A 74 11.28 14.00 1.20
CA LYS A 74 10.33 15.12 1.01
C LYS A 74 9.06 14.93 1.83
N LEU A 75 8.48 13.73 1.81
CA LEU A 75 7.29 13.39 2.61
C LEU A 75 7.59 13.46 4.12
N TYR A 76 8.75 12.95 4.54
CA TYR A 76 9.15 12.97 5.94
C TYR A 76 9.37 14.38 6.46
N ASP A 77 9.90 15.28 5.65
CA ASP A 77 10.10 16.68 6.03
C ASP A 77 8.75 17.39 6.26
N GLN A 78 7.72 17.09 5.44
CA GLN A 78 6.33 17.54 5.67
C GLN A 78 5.75 16.98 6.97
N ILE A 79 6.03 15.71 7.28
CA ILE A 79 5.59 15.08 8.53
C ILE A 79 6.25 15.76 9.74
N VAL A 80 7.54 16.10 9.64
CA VAL A 80 8.29 16.80 10.69
C VAL A 80 7.72 18.21 10.91
N GLU A 81 7.46 18.95 9.84
CA GLU A 81 6.84 20.28 9.91
C GLU A 81 5.47 20.21 10.59
N PHE A 82 4.58 19.35 10.10
CA PHE A 82 3.25 19.14 10.67
C PHE A 82 3.31 18.71 12.15
N SER A 83 4.27 17.83 12.50
CA SER A 83 4.43 17.36 13.88
C SER A 83 4.94 18.47 14.81
N GLY A 84 5.80 19.35 14.31
CA GLY A 84 6.27 20.53 15.04
C GLY A 84 5.13 21.50 15.35
N GLU A 85 4.26 21.77 14.38
CA GLU A 85 3.08 22.64 14.55
C GLU A 85 2.06 22.07 15.56
N ASN A 86 1.93 20.75 15.60
CA ASN A 86 0.92 20.06 16.40
C ASN A 86 1.47 19.47 17.72
N ASN A 87 2.73 19.76 18.09
CA ASN A 87 3.41 19.24 19.28
C ASN A 87 3.40 17.70 19.38
N ILE A 88 3.62 17.02 18.25
CA ILE A 88 3.64 15.55 18.15
C ILE A 88 5.09 15.05 18.24
N ASP A 89 5.38 14.18 19.20
CA ASP A 89 6.71 13.60 19.37
C ASP A 89 6.94 12.39 18.44
N LEU A 90 7.54 12.64 17.27
CA LEU A 90 7.91 11.60 16.31
C LEU A 90 8.98 10.61 16.82
N ASN A 91 9.70 10.95 17.89
CA ASN A 91 10.71 10.09 18.49
C ASN A 91 10.13 9.08 19.48
N ASN A 92 8.83 9.16 19.79
CA ASN A 92 8.20 8.19 20.66
C ASN A 92 8.31 6.80 20.03
N LYS A 93 9.05 5.92 20.71
CA LYS A 93 9.61 4.71 20.13
C LYS A 93 8.50 3.80 19.61
N MET A 94 8.50 3.53 18.30
CA MET A 94 7.86 2.35 17.74
C MET A 94 8.31 1.15 18.59
N LYS A 95 7.37 0.46 19.28
CA LYS A 95 7.67 -0.55 20.31
C LYS A 95 8.83 -1.43 19.86
N GLU A 96 10.01 -1.19 20.44
CA GLU A 96 11.23 -1.88 20.00
C GLU A 96 11.05 -3.38 20.27
N ARG A 97 11.24 -4.21 19.25
CA ARG A 97 11.38 -5.64 19.47
C ARG A 97 12.56 -5.82 20.43
N ARG A 98 12.34 -6.51 21.55
CA ARG A 98 13.33 -6.72 22.62
C ARG A 98 14.71 -6.99 22.04
N ALA A 99 15.65 -6.08 22.28
CA ALA A 99 17.02 -6.23 21.79
C ALA A 99 17.59 -7.55 22.35
N ARG A 100 18.01 -8.45 21.45
CA ARG A 100 18.61 -9.73 21.85
C ARG A 100 20.03 -9.42 22.31
N LYS A 101 20.29 -9.46 23.61
CA LYS A 101 21.65 -9.32 24.15
C LYS A 101 22.46 -10.54 23.73
N THR A 102 23.58 -10.32 23.04
CA THR A 102 24.57 -11.36 22.77
C THR A 102 25.15 -11.82 24.10
N SER A 103 25.26 -13.14 24.30
CA SER A 103 25.91 -13.69 25.49
C SER A 103 27.37 -13.23 25.54
N THR A 104 27.82 -12.72 26.68
CA THR A 104 29.20 -12.25 26.91
C THR A 104 30.25 -13.35 26.67
N ARG A 105 29.82 -14.62 26.64
CA ARG A 105 30.67 -15.77 26.31
C ARG A 105 31.22 -15.78 24.87
N PHE A 106 30.61 -15.04 23.94
CA PHE A 106 31.01 -15.05 22.54
C PHE A 106 31.86 -13.84 22.11
N ASN A 107 32.26 -12.97 23.05
CA ASN A 107 33.00 -11.74 22.73
C ASN A 107 34.36 -11.98 22.02
N ASN A 108 34.97 -13.16 22.19
CA ASN A 108 36.27 -13.51 21.59
C ASN A 108 36.16 -14.61 20.51
N CYS A 109 34.96 -14.89 20.00
CA CYS A 109 34.78 -15.90 18.96
C CYS A 109 34.61 -15.22 17.59
N LEU A 110 35.23 -15.78 16.55
CA LEU A 110 35.00 -15.33 15.17
C LEU A 110 33.60 -15.79 14.74
N ILE A 111 32.62 -14.89 14.84
CA ILE A 111 31.25 -15.16 14.41
C ILE A 111 31.18 -14.94 12.89
N THR A 112 31.06 -16.03 12.12
CA THR A 112 30.95 -16.00 10.66
C THR A 112 29.50 -15.88 10.15
N CYS A 113 28.52 -15.89 11.05
CA CYS A 113 27.08 -15.82 10.75
C CYS A 113 26.45 -14.52 11.25
N THR A 114 25.33 -14.10 10.65
CA THR A 114 24.60 -12.90 11.09
C THR A 114 23.97 -13.11 12.47
N ILE A 115 24.39 -12.32 13.45
CA ILE A 115 23.96 -12.43 14.86
C ILE A 115 22.59 -11.77 15.14
N GLY A 116 21.95 -11.20 14.12
CA GLY A 116 20.69 -10.47 14.28
C GLY A 116 20.79 -9.19 15.10
N GLN A 117 22.02 -8.73 15.43
CA GLN A 117 22.25 -7.37 15.91
C GLN A 117 21.87 -6.41 14.80
N ARG A 118 20.81 -5.64 15.01
CA ARG A 118 20.45 -4.53 14.14
C ARG A 118 21.07 -3.28 14.74
N GLU A 119 21.84 -2.54 13.96
CA GLU A 119 22.28 -1.19 14.32
C GLU A 119 21.06 -0.35 14.72
N GLU A 120 21.25 0.67 15.57
CA GLU A 120 20.17 1.61 15.89
C GLU A 120 19.80 2.39 14.62
N ILE A 121 18.85 1.84 13.85
CA ILE A 121 18.31 2.50 12.66
C ILE A 121 17.62 3.79 13.13
N ASN A 122 18.00 4.92 12.56
CA ASN A 122 17.32 6.22 12.77
C ASN A 122 15.80 6.06 12.55
N ASN A 123 14.97 6.73 13.36
CA ASN A 123 13.50 6.67 13.27
C ASN A 123 13.00 6.95 11.84
N LYS A 124 13.58 7.93 11.14
CA LYS A 124 13.31 8.19 9.71
C LYS A 124 13.47 6.94 8.84
N ASN A 125 14.59 6.24 8.99
CA ASN A 125 14.87 5.01 8.23
C ASN A 125 13.98 3.83 8.66
N LYS A 126 13.58 3.76 9.94
CA LYS A 126 12.60 2.76 10.39
C LYS A 126 11.26 2.94 9.66
N TYR A 127 10.73 4.16 9.62
CA TYR A 127 9.48 4.44 8.88
C TYR A 127 9.62 4.14 7.40
N ARG A 128 10.76 4.48 6.77
CA ARG A 128 11.01 4.17 5.37
C ARG A 128 10.94 2.67 5.07
N ILE A 129 11.70 1.88 5.84
CA ILE A 129 11.91 0.45 5.59
C ILE A 129 10.71 -0.38 6.02
N PHE A 130 10.08 -0.06 7.15
CA PHE A 130 9.04 -0.88 7.75
C PHE A 130 7.62 -0.42 7.46
N VAL A 131 7.42 0.81 6.95
CA VAL A 131 6.08 1.34 6.65
C VAL A 131 6.00 1.77 5.19
N PHE A 132 6.82 2.72 4.75
CA PHE A 132 6.68 3.34 3.42
C PHE A 132 6.88 2.36 2.27
N TYR A 133 8.02 1.67 2.20
CA TYR A 133 8.26 0.71 1.12
C TYR A 133 7.28 -0.47 1.14
N PRO A 134 6.99 -1.11 2.29
CA PRO A 134 6.00 -2.18 2.32
C PRO A 134 4.61 -1.74 1.84
N VAL A 135 4.14 -0.54 2.21
CA VAL A 135 2.83 -0.04 1.77
C VAL A 135 2.80 0.17 0.26
N ILE A 136 3.86 0.75 -0.32
CA ILE A 136 3.98 0.91 -1.78
C ILE A 136 3.99 -0.46 -2.45
N ASP A 137 4.81 -1.39 -1.96
CA ASP A 137 4.95 -2.73 -2.53
C ASP A 137 3.62 -3.48 -2.49
N SER A 138 2.87 -3.40 -1.38
CA SER A 138 1.53 -3.99 -1.27
C SER A 138 0.56 -3.39 -2.29
N ILE A 139 0.51 -2.06 -2.43
CA ILE A 139 -0.37 -1.41 -3.40
C ILE A 139 -0.02 -1.81 -4.83
N LEU A 140 1.27 -1.87 -5.17
CA LEU A 140 1.71 -2.29 -6.50
C LEU A 140 1.33 -3.73 -6.79
N ILE A 141 1.49 -4.65 -5.83
CA ILE A 141 1.08 -6.05 -5.98
C ILE A 141 -0.43 -6.13 -6.22
N GLU A 142 -1.24 -5.48 -5.38
CA GLU A 142 -2.70 -5.51 -5.47
C GLU A 142 -3.23 -4.91 -6.79
N ILE A 143 -2.65 -3.79 -7.25
CA ILE A 143 -3.05 -3.19 -8.52
C ILE A 143 -2.70 -4.11 -9.69
N ASN A 144 -1.49 -4.71 -9.68
CA ASN A 144 -1.06 -5.61 -10.75
C ASN A 144 -1.88 -6.90 -10.79
N ASP A 145 -2.23 -7.47 -9.63
CA ASP A 145 -3.06 -8.67 -9.57
C ASP A 145 -4.50 -8.38 -10.05
N ARG A 146 -5.09 -7.28 -9.53
CA ARG A 146 -6.44 -6.86 -9.89
C ARG A 146 -6.60 -6.58 -11.39
N PHE A 147 -5.62 -5.92 -12.00
CA PHE A 147 -5.64 -5.55 -13.41
C PHE A 147 -4.66 -6.37 -14.25
N SER A 148 -4.44 -7.63 -13.85
CA SER A 148 -3.67 -8.57 -14.65
C SER A 148 -4.28 -8.72 -16.04
N LYS A 149 -3.46 -9.13 -17.02
CA LYS A 149 -3.90 -9.31 -18.41
C LYS A 149 -5.16 -10.20 -18.48
N THR A 150 -5.15 -11.32 -17.76
CA THR A 150 -6.29 -12.24 -17.66
C THR A 150 -7.54 -11.56 -17.11
N ASN A 151 -7.42 -10.79 -16.03
CA ASN A 151 -8.55 -10.10 -15.41
C ASN A 151 -9.11 -9.00 -16.31
N MET A 152 -8.23 -8.28 -17.04
CA MET A 152 -8.63 -7.28 -18.03
C MET A 152 -9.34 -7.90 -19.23
N ASP A 153 -8.88 -9.05 -19.72
CA ASP A 153 -9.54 -9.78 -20.79
C ASP A 153 -10.95 -10.24 -20.36
N ILE A 154 -11.08 -10.77 -19.13
CA ILE A 154 -12.39 -11.14 -18.55
C ILE A 154 -13.30 -9.91 -18.40
N LEU A 155 -12.79 -8.79 -17.89
CA LEU A 155 -13.56 -7.54 -17.74
C LEU A 155 -14.06 -7.03 -19.09
N ARG A 156 -13.22 -7.12 -20.13
CA ARG A 156 -13.60 -6.74 -21.50
C ARG A 156 -14.72 -7.63 -22.04
N SER A 157 -14.63 -8.96 -21.83
CA SER A 157 -15.71 -9.90 -22.14
C SER A 157 -17.00 -9.62 -21.38
N VAL A 158 -16.91 -9.26 -20.10
CA VAL A 158 -18.11 -8.89 -19.31
C VAL A 158 -18.73 -7.62 -19.89
N SER A 159 -17.92 -6.66 -20.33
CA SER A 159 -18.43 -5.44 -20.96
C SER A 159 -19.14 -5.71 -22.28
N SER A 160 -18.70 -6.70 -23.07
CA SER A 160 -19.35 -7.08 -24.33
C SER A 160 -20.67 -7.81 -24.13
N LEU A 161 -21.05 -8.14 -22.89
CA LEU A 161 -22.39 -8.60 -22.53
C LEU A 161 -23.36 -7.44 -22.23
N SER A 162 -22.87 -6.19 -22.18
CA SER A 162 -23.74 -5.02 -22.05
C SER A 162 -24.36 -4.64 -23.40
N PRO A 163 -25.69 -4.49 -23.49
CA PRO A 163 -26.36 -4.07 -24.73
C PRO A 163 -25.88 -2.72 -25.27
N ASP A 164 -25.39 -1.85 -24.38
CA ASP A 164 -24.87 -0.52 -24.73
C ASP A 164 -23.44 -0.55 -25.27
N SER A 165 -22.79 -1.72 -25.27
CA SER A 165 -21.42 -1.88 -25.75
C SER A 165 -21.38 -1.91 -27.27
N SER A 166 -20.41 -1.20 -27.86
CA SER A 166 -20.15 -1.25 -29.31
C SER A 166 -19.75 -2.64 -29.81
N LYS A 167 -19.34 -3.54 -28.89
CA LYS A 167 -18.91 -4.91 -29.17
C LYS A 167 -19.87 -5.95 -28.61
N PHE A 168 -21.16 -5.61 -28.48
CA PHE A 168 -22.16 -6.48 -27.88
C PHE A 168 -22.19 -7.86 -28.58
N LEU A 169 -21.99 -8.93 -27.79
CA LEU A 169 -21.94 -10.34 -28.23
C LEU A 169 -20.88 -10.68 -29.28
N GLU A 170 -19.80 -9.91 -29.40
CA GLU A 170 -18.69 -10.24 -30.29
C GLU A 170 -17.93 -11.48 -29.77
N ILE A 171 -17.88 -12.54 -30.60
CA ILE A 171 -17.37 -13.86 -30.19
C ILE A 171 -15.91 -13.78 -29.74
N ASP A 172 -15.09 -12.97 -30.42
CA ASP A 172 -13.68 -12.81 -30.09
C ASP A 172 -13.48 -12.24 -28.68
N GLU A 173 -14.37 -11.35 -28.24
CA GLU A 173 -14.36 -10.78 -26.91
C GLU A 173 -14.82 -11.78 -25.85
N LEU A 174 -15.73 -12.71 -26.18
CA LEU A 174 -16.27 -13.69 -25.24
C LEU A 174 -15.32 -14.86 -24.94
N LYS A 175 -14.29 -15.08 -25.77
CA LYS A 175 -13.34 -16.20 -25.62
C LYS A 175 -12.68 -16.24 -24.24
N ALA A 176 -12.40 -15.09 -23.63
CA ALA A 176 -11.76 -15.06 -22.32
C ALA A 176 -12.66 -15.60 -21.20
N LEU A 177 -13.99 -15.42 -21.28
CA LEU A 177 -14.95 -16.01 -20.33
C LEU A 177 -14.98 -17.53 -20.42
N CYS A 178 -14.91 -18.10 -21.64
CA CYS A 178 -14.91 -19.54 -21.84
C CYS A 178 -13.69 -20.23 -21.23
N ASN A 179 -12.56 -19.51 -21.09
CA ASN A 179 -11.31 -20.04 -20.55
C ASN A 179 -11.22 -19.92 -19.02
N VAL A 180 -12.19 -19.29 -18.36
CA VAL A 180 -12.28 -19.28 -16.90
C VAL A 180 -12.71 -20.68 -16.46
N LYS A 181 -11.75 -21.55 -16.12
CA LYS A 181 -12.05 -22.77 -15.39
C LYS A 181 -12.69 -22.37 -14.07
N ILE A 182 -14.01 -22.59 -13.97
CA ILE A 182 -14.72 -22.53 -12.69
C ILE A 182 -14.08 -23.62 -11.82
N GLY A 183 -13.26 -23.22 -10.87
CA GLY A 183 -12.55 -24.09 -9.95
C GLY A 183 -13.51 -24.78 -8.99
N TYR A 184 -14.30 -25.74 -9.48
CA TYR A 184 -14.85 -26.79 -8.66
C TYR A 184 -13.95 -28.01 -8.78
N SER A 185 -12.87 -28.03 -8.00
CA SER A 185 -12.39 -29.31 -7.45
C SER A 185 -13.46 -29.77 -6.47
N ILE A 186 -14.48 -30.46 -6.99
CA ILE A 186 -15.36 -31.28 -6.17
C ILE A 186 -14.46 -32.36 -5.57
N ILE A 187 -14.41 -32.33 -4.24
CA ILE A 187 -13.82 -33.31 -3.35
C ILE A 187 -14.17 -34.71 -3.86
N LYS A 188 -13.14 -35.53 -4.12
CA LYS A 188 -13.24 -37.00 -4.16
C LYS A 188 -12.45 -37.55 -3.00
#